data_AF-A0AAU5CSW6-F1
#
_entry.id   AF-A0AAU5CSW6-F1
#
_cell.length_a   1.000
_cell.length_b   1.000
_cell.length_c   1.000
_cell.angle_alpha   90.00
_cell.angle_beta   90.00
_cell.angle_gamma   90.00
#
_symmetry.space_group_name_H-M   'P 1'
#
loop_
_entity.id
_entity.type
_entity.pdbx_description
1 polymer ?
#
loop_
_entity_poly.entity_id
_entity_poly.type
_entity_poly.pdbx_seq_one_letter_code
_entity_poly.pdbx_strand_id
1 'polypeptide(L)'
;MPYFIGLFFVTGSAFMTWKVTQLWRDAGLVDHFMQTFAFMPFGKEVKRGEVRSLALTVVSLWGVTVLLLLGLLDVEMAGPVTVLFALTVVVILLCILCEVAVVLFNAPKILVPPHMRSDLGVLAARRAERAMRMRRTGP
;
A
#
# COMPACT_ATOMS: atom_id res chain seq x y z
N MET A 1 -27.17 -6.17 11.09
CA MET A 1 -25.95 -5.48 11.57
C MET A 1 -24.67 -5.99 10.92
N PRO A 2 -24.31 -7.30 10.91
CA PRO A 2 -23.04 -7.78 10.33
C PRO A 2 -22.87 -7.47 8.83
N TYR A 3 -23.97 -7.52 8.06
CA TYR A 3 -23.95 -7.21 6.63
C TYR A 3 -23.58 -5.76 6.29
N PHE A 4 -23.81 -4.80 7.20
CA PHE A 4 -23.38 -3.42 7.02
C PHE A 4 -21.85 -3.30 7.01
N ILE A 5 -21.17 -4.09 7.86
CA ILE A 5 -19.71 -4.16 7.90
C ILE A 5 -19.19 -4.74 6.59
N GLY A 6 -19.76 -5.87 6.13
CA GLY A 6 -19.41 -6.46 4.84
C GLY A 6 -19.57 -5.47 3.69
N LEU A 7 -20.73 -4.79 3.61
CA LEU A 7 -21.00 -3.77 2.60
C LEU A 7 -19.99 -2.61 2.67
N PHE A 8 -19.69 -2.11 3.87
CA PHE A 8 -18.73 -1.04 4.08
C PHE A 8 -17.32 -1.42 3.59
N PHE A 9 -16.85 -2.65 3.86
CA PHE A 9 -15.55 -3.11 3.38
C PHE A 9 -15.53 -3.29 1.85
N VAL A 10 -16.60 -3.80 1.27
CA VAL A 10 -16.72 -3.95 -0.19
C VAL A 10 -16.74 -2.58 -0.88
N THR A 11 -17.58 -1.66 -0.42
CA THR A 11 -17.65 -0.31 -1.00
C THR A 11 -16.38 0.48 -0.76
N GLY A 12 -15.78 0.37 0.43
CA GLY A 12 -14.50 0.96 0.76
C GLY A 12 -13.37 0.45 -0.13
N SER A 13 -13.28 -0.87 -0.35
CA SER A 13 -12.28 -1.49 -1.23
C SER A 13 -12.46 -1.04 -2.68
N ALA A 14 -13.69 -1.00 -3.19
CA ALA A 14 -14.00 -0.52 -4.53
C ALA A 14 -13.65 0.97 -4.69
N PHE A 15 -14.01 1.80 -3.72
CA PHE A 15 -13.67 3.22 -3.69
C PHE A 15 -12.15 3.43 -3.67
N MET A 16 -11.43 2.70 -2.83
CA MET A 16 -9.96 2.78 -2.76
C MET A 16 -9.31 2.31 -4.06
N THR A 17 -9.84 1.26 -4.69
CA THR A 17 -9.39 0.80 -6.01
C THR A 17 -9.53 1.91 -7.05
N TRP A 18 -10.69 2.56 -7.08
CA TRP A 18 -10.93 3.68 -7.99
C TRP A 18 -9.95 4.83 -7.72
N LYS A 19 -9.76 5.22 -6.46
CA LYS A 19 -8.84 6.30 -6.08
C LYS A 19 -7.38 5.98 -6.42
N VAL A 20 -6.95 4.74 -6.23
CA VAL A 20 -5.61 4.29 -6.63
C VAL A 20 -5.47 4.27 -8.15
N THR A 21 -6.48 3.86 -8.92
CA THR A 21 -6.40 3.92 -10.39
C THR A 21 -6.28 5.35 -10.91
N GLN A 22 -6.93 6.32 -10.27
CA GLN A 22 -6.76 7.74 -10.58
C GLN A 22 -5.33 8.19 -10.27
N LEU A 23 -4.83 7.89 -9.06
CA LEU A 23 -3.46 8.21 -8.68
C LEU A 23 -2.45 7.60 -9.66
N TRP A 24 -2.65 6.37 -10.11
CA TRP A 24 -1.75 5.70 -11.04
C TRP A 24 -1.66 6.41 -12.39
N ARG A 25 -2.75 7.05 -12.81
CA ARG A 25 -2.87 7.75 -14.10
C ARG A 25 -2.49 9.24 -14.02
N ASP A 26 -2.65 9.88 -12.87
CA ASP A 26 -2.46 11.32 -12.69
C ASP A 26 -1.44 11.64 -11.58
N ALA A 27 -0.29 12.16 -12.00
CA ALA A 27 0.78 12.57 -11.09
C ALA A 27 0.39 13.78 -10.22
N GLY A 28 -0.55 14.62 -10.65
CA GLY A 28 -1.02 15.79 -9.90
C GLY A 28 -1.76 15.42 -8.61
N LEU A 29 -2.24 14.18 -8.50
CA LEU A 29 -2.93 13.70 -7.31
C LEU A 29 -1.97 13.29 -6.18
N VAL A 30 -0.68 13.07 -6.46
CA VAL A 30 0.30 12.59 -5.46
C VAL A 30 0.35 13.52 -4.25
N ASP A 31 0.39 14.83 -4.46
CA ASP A 31 0.45 15.81 -3.36
C ASP A 31 -0.82 15.80 -2.50
N HIS A 32 -1.98 15.59 -3.11
CA HIS A 32 -3.25 15.47 -2.41
C HIS A 32 -3.28 14.22 -1.50
N PHE A 33 -2.79 13.08 -2.00
CA PHE A 33 -2.66 11.88 -1.18
C PHE A 33 -1.62 12.05 -0.06
N MET A 34 -0.49 12.71 -0.35
CA MET A 34 0.54 13.03 0.64
C MET A 34 -0.01 13.90 1.79
N GLN A 35 -0.88 14.86 1.47
CA GLN A 35 -1.59 15.67 2.46
C GLN A 35 -2.63 14.87 3.23
N THR A 36 -3.34 13.95 2.58
CA THR A 36 -4.30 13.07 3.25
C THR A 36 -3.59 12.19 4.27
N PHE A 37 -2.38 11.70 3.96
CA PHE A 37 -1.53 10.96 4.89
C PHE A 37 -0.80 11.85 5.91
N ALA A 38 -1.12 13.14 6.01
CA ALA A 38 -0.49 14.04 6.98
C ALA A 38 -0.69 13.56 8.43
N PHE A 39 -1.81 12.89 8.74
CA PHE A 39 -2.11 12.37 10.07
C PHE A 39 -1.13 11.31 10.57
N MET A 40 -0.41 10.61 9.66
CA MET A 40 0.56 9.60 10.08
C MET A 40 1.83 10.25 10.64
N PRO A 41 2.40 9.75 11.75
CA PRO A 41 3.59 10.32 12.40
C PRO A 41 4.90 10.00 11.65
N PHE A 42 4.83 9.82 10.33
CA PHE A 42 5.97 9.45 9.49
C PHE A 42 6.54 10.65 8.72
N GLY A 43 7.84 10.57 8.42
CA GLY A 43 8.52 11.57 7.59
C GLY A 43 8.00 11.59 6.15
N LYS A 44 8.24 12.70 5.43
CA LYS A 44 7.80 12.88 4.03
C LYS A 44 8.24 11.75 3.10
N GLU A 45 9.44 11.21 3.31
CA GLU A 45 9.98 10.10 2.49
C GLU A 45 9.16 8.80 2.65
N VAL A 46 8.77 8.47 3.87
CA VAL A 46 7.99 7.26 4.18
C VAL A 46 6.58 7.42 3.63
N LYS A 47 5.95 8.59 3.85
CA LYS A 47 4.64 8.92 3.28
C LYS A 47 4.62 8.79 1.76
N ARG A 48 5.68 9.26 1.08
CA ARG A 48 5.82 9.11 -0.37
C ARG A 48 6.04 7.66 -0.78
N GLY A 49 6.74 6.87 0.06
CA GLY A 49 6.78 5.41 -0.02
C GLY A 49 5.39 4.79 -0.02
N GLU A 50 4.58 5.11 0.98
CA GLU A 50 3.21 4.59 1.14
C GLU A 50 2.33 4.94 -0.06
N VAL A 51 2.43 6.17 -0.58
CA VAL A 51 1.67 6.59 -1.77
C VAL A 51 2.06 5.75 -3.01
N ARG A 52 3.32 5.31 -3.12
CA ARG A 52 3.75 4.42 -4.21
C ARG A 52 3.22 3.00 -4.04
N SER A 53 3.09 2.53 -2.81
CA SER A 53 2.65 1.17 -2.50
C SER A 53 1.14 1.04 -2.29
N LEU A 54 0.38 2.12 -2.42
CA LEU A 54 -1.08 2.17 -2.31
C LEU A 54 -1.83 1.08 -3.11
N ALA A 55 -1.29 0.68 -4.25
CA ALA A 55 -1.79 -0.44 -5.05
C ALA A 55 -1.82 -1.76 -4.27
N LEU A 56 -0.73 -2.06 -3.59
CA LEU A 56 -0.59 -3.25 -2.74
C LEU A 56 -1.51 -3.15 -1.54
N THR A 57 -1.72 -1.95 -1.01
CA THR A 57 -2.65 -1.69 0.09
C THR A 57 -4.09 -1.97 -0.33
N VAL A 58 -4.44 -1.63 -1.57
CA VAL A 58 -5.76 -1.96 -2.13
C VAL A 58 -5.92 -3.48 -2.31
N VAL A 59 -4.90 -4.17 -2.82
CA VAL A 59 -4.95 -5.62 -2.99
C VAL A 59 -5.06 -6.33 -1.63
N SER A 60 -4.29 -5.90 -0.64
CA SER A 60 -4.39 -6.44 0.72
C SER A 60 -5.74 -6.14 1.35
N LEU A 61 -6.31 -4.95 1.13
CA LEU A 61 -7.66 -4.59 1.59
C LEU A 61 -8.75 -5.47 0.97
N TRP A 62 -8.64 -5.82 -0.32
CA TRP A 62 -9.53 -6.82 -0.93
C TRP A 62 -9.37 -8.20 -0.30
N GLY A 63 -8.14 -8.62 0.00
CA GLY A 63 -7.88 -9.86 0.74
C GLY A 63 -8.55 -9.85 2.11
N VAL A 64 -8.40 -8.76 2.87
CA VAL A 64 -9.07 -8.58 4.17
C VAL A 64 -10.59 -8.63 4.02
N THR A 65 -11.13 -8.01 2.97
CA THR A 65 -12.57 -8.04 2.66
C THR A 65 -13.05 -9.48 2.40
N VAL A 66 -12.29 -10.29 1.66
CA VAL A 66 -12.60 -11.71 1.45
C VAL A 66 -12.62 -12.48 2.77
N LEU A 67 -11.58 -12.33 3.60
CA LEU A 67 -11.50 -13.00 4.90
C LEU A 67 -12.65 -12.59 5.83
N LEU A 68 -12.99 -11.31 5.82
CA LEU A 68 -14.10 -10.76 6.58
C LEU A 68 -15.44 -11.32 6.11
N LEU A 69 -15.67 -11.44 4.79
CA LEU A 69 -16.89 -12.04 4.26
C LEU A 69 -17.00 -13.54 4.60
N LEU A 70 -15.89 -14.29 4.54
CA LEU A 70 -15.88 -15.69 4.96
C LEU A 70 -16.30 -15.84 6.44
N GLY A 71 -15.80 -14.96 7.31
CA GLY A 71 -16.18 -14.93 8.72
C GLY A 71 -17.62 -14.46 8.96
N LEU A 72 -18.10 -13.45 8.22
CA LEU A 72 -19.46 -12.92 8.38
C LEU A 72 -20.55 -13.88 7.89
N LEU A 73 -20.24 -14.68 6.87
CA LEU A 73 -21.16 -15.67 6.31
C LEU A 73 -21.09 -17.02 7.04
N ASP A 74 -20.29 -17.11 8.11
CA ASP A 74 -20.07 -18.32 8.90
C ASP A 74 -19.73 -19.54 8.02
N VAL A 75 -18.86 -19.31 7.03
CA VAL A 75 -18.52 -20.34 6.04
C VAL A 75 -17.68 -21.43 6.70
N GLU A 76 -18.15 -22.66 6.64
CA GLU A 76 -17.37 -23.81 7.10
C GLU A 76 -16.06 -23.92 6.32
N MET A 77 -14.95 -24.00 7.07
CA MET A 77 -13.61 -24.09 6.51
C MET A 77 -13.31 -25.52 6.07
N ALA A 78 -13.94 -25.94 4.98
CA ALA A 78 -13.75 -27.25 4.38
C ALA A 78 -13.34 -27.15 2.89
N GLY A 79 -12.42 -28.03 2.48
CA GLY A 79 -12.05 -28.24 1.09
C GLY A 79 -11.58 -26.94 0.37
N PRO A 80 -12.23 -26.52 -0.73
CA PRO A 80 -11.82 -25.34 -1.50
C PRO A 80 -11.79 -24.04 -0.70
N VAL A 81 -12.64 -23.89 0.32
CA VAL A 81 -12.71 -22.66 1.14
C VAL A 81 -11.44 -22.51 1.97
N THR A 82 -10.92 -23.60 2.53
CA THR A 82 -9.67 -23.60 3.30
C THR A 82 -8.48 -23.19 2.42
N VAL A 83 -8.46 -23.64 1.17
CA VAL A 83 -7.43 -23.25 0.19
C VAL A 83 -7.54 -21.76 -0.15
N LEU A 84 -8.75 -21.26 -0.40
CA LEU A 84 -9.00 -19.84 -0.65
C LEU A 84 -8.54 -18.98 0.54
N PHE A 85 -8.87 -19.38 1.77
CA PHE A 85 -8.44 -18.71 2.99
C PHE A 85 -6.90 -18.64 3.06
N ALA A 86 -6.23 -19.77 2.92
CA ALA A 86 -4.77 -19.84 2.99
C ALA A 86 -4.10 -18.98 1.91
N LEU A 87 -4.58 -19.06 0.66
CA LEU A 87 -4.08 -18.24 -0.44
C LEU A 87 -4.29 -16.75 -0.18
N THR A 88 -5.46 -16.37 0.34
CA THR A 88 -5.78 -14.97 0.66
C THR A 88 -4.83 -14.42 1.72
N VAL A 89 -4.55 -15.19 2.78
CA VAL A 89 -3.57 -14.82 3.81
C VAL A 89 -2.18 -14.67 3.22
N VAL A 90 -1.73 -15.60 2.39
CA VAL A 90 -0.42 -15.53 1.72
C VAL A 90 -0.32 -14.29 0.84
N VAL A 91 -1.37 -13.97 0.06
CA VAL A 91 -1.40 -12.78 -0.79
C VAL A 91 -1.30 -11.50 0.03
N ILE A 92 -2.01 -11.39 1.16
CA ILE A 92 -1.93 -10.24 2.07
C ILE A 92 -0.50 -10.08 2.59
N LEU A 93 0.11 -11.17 3.08
CA LEU A 93 1.48 -11.15 3.60
C LEU A 93 2.50 -10.74 2.53
N LEU A 94 2.36 -11.25 1.31
CA LEU A 94 3.19 -10.85 0.18
C LEU A 94 3.00 -9.38 -0.18
N CYS A 95 1.77 -8.86 -0.16
CA CYS A 95 1.50 -7.45 -0.38
C CYS A 95 2.23 -6.59 0.65
N ILE A 96 2.10 -6.90 1.95
CA ILE A 96 2.79 -6.18 3.03
C ILE A 96 4.30 -6.23 2.85
N LEU A 97 4.86 -7.40 2.52
CA LEU A 97 6.30 -7.53 2.26
C LEU A 97 6.75 -6.66 1.07
N CYS A 98 5.96 -6.65 0.00
CA CYS A 98 6.21 -5.81 -1.16
C CYS A 98 6.03 -4.32 -0.86
N GLU A 99 5.08 -3.92 -0.01
CA GLU A 99 4.90 -2.54 0.43
C GLU A 99 6.15 -2.05 1.14
N VAL A 100 6.66 -2.82 2.11
CA VAL A 100 7.90 -2.50 2.83
C VAL A 100 9.07 -2.38 1.85
N ALA A 101 9.17 -3.27 0.87
CA ALA A 101 10.21 -3.21 -0.15
C ALA A 101 10.08 -1.95 -1.05
N VAL A 102 8.87 -1.58 -1.46
CA VAL A 102 8.59 -0.38 -2.25
C VAL A 102 8.90 0.89 -1.45
N VAL A 103 8.52 0.94 -0.17
CA VAL A 103 8.78 2.08 0.71
C VAL A 103 10.29 2.27 0.91
N LEU A 104 11.00 1.19 1.27
CA LEU A 104 12.42 1.26 1.61
C LEU A 104 13.33 1.42 0.38
N PHE A 105 13.03 0.70 -0.70
CA PHE A 105 13.92 0.53 -1.85
C PHE A 105 13.34 1.00 -3.19
N ASN A 106 12.05 1.34 -3.28
CA ASN A 106 11.33 1.57 -4.54
C ASN A 106 11.38 0.37 -5.49
N ALA A 107 11.25 -0.85 -4.95
CA ALA A 107 11.29 -2.09 -5.71
C ALA A 107 10.22 -3.09 -5.22
N PRO A 108 9.60 -3.87 -6.13
CA PRO A 108 9.82 -3.92 -7.58
C PRO A 108 9.07 -2.81 -8.35
N LYS A 109 9.71 -2.25 -9.39
CA LYS A 109 9.18 -1.08 -10.14
C LYS A 109 7.84 -1.32 -10.85
N ILE A 110 7.48 -2.58 -11.10
CA ILE A 110 6.21 -2.95 -11.72
C ILE A 110 5.02 -2.56 -10.82
N LEU A 111 5.21 -2.68 -9.50
CA LEU A 111 4.20 -2.40 -8.47
C LEU A 111 4.11 -0.91 -8.11
N VAL A 112 4.87 -0.04 -8.81
CA VAL A 112 4.98 1.39 -8.54
C VAL A 112 4.35 2.17 -9.71
N PRO A 113 3.61 3.27 -9.42
CA PRO A 113 3.10 4.17 -10.45
C PRO A 113 4.20 4.64 -11.42
N PRO A 114 3.98 4.66 -12.76
CA PRO A 114 4.99 4.96 -13.77
C PRO A 114 5.74 6.26 -13.51
N HIS A 115 5.02 7.30 -13.08
CA HIS A 115 5.57 8.63 -12.81
C HIS A 115 6.39 8.71 -11.51
N MET A 116 6.38 7.66 -10.66
CA MET A 116 7.15 7.58 -9.40
C MET A 116 8.28 6.53 -9.45
N ARG A 117 8.47 5.83 -10.58
CA ARG A 117 9.50 4.78 -10.71
C ARG A 117 10.94 5.30 -10.64
N SER A 118 11.14 6.58 -10.91
CA SER A 118 12.43 7.27 -10.79
C SER A 118 12.72 7.77 -9.37
N ASP A 119 11.75 7.72 -8.46
CA ASP A 119 11.93 8.22 -7.11
C ASP A 119 12.91 7.35 -6.31
N LEU A 120 13.58 7.97 -5.33
CA LEU A 120 14.44 7.24 -4.40
C LEU A 120 13.58 6.48 -3.38
N GLY A 121 14.05 5.31 -2.96
CA GLY A 121 13.57 4.65 -1.73
C GLY A 121 14.02 5.42 -0.50
N VAL A 122 13.35 5.22 0.65
CA VAL A 122 13.68 5.89 1.91
C VAL A 122 15.16 5.72 2.28
N LEU A 123 15.72 4.51 2.10
CA LEU A 123 17.12 4.26 2.46
C LEU A 123 18.10 5.01 1.56
N ALA A 124 17.79 5.11 0.27
CA ALA A 124 18.62 5.84 -0.69
C ALA A 124 18.53 7.36 -0.45
N ALA A 125 17.33 7.87 -0.17
CA ALA A 125 17.11 9.28 0.15
C ALA A 125 17.89 9.69 1.42
N ARG A 126 17.78 8.92 2.50
CA ARG A 126 18.55 9.16 3.75
C ARG A 126 20.07 9.12 3.54
N ARG A 127 20.57 8.22 2.69
CA ARG A 127 22.01 8.16 2.36
C ARG A 127 22.44 9.41 1.59
N ALA A 128 21.65 9.86 0.63
CA ALA A 128 21.92 11.08 -0.13
C ALA A 128 21.92 12.34 0.76
N GLU A 129 20.97 12.44 1.69
CA GLU A 129 20.92 13.54 2.67
C GLU A 129 22.15 13.57 3.57
N ARG A 130 22.58 12.41 4.08
CA ARG A 130 23.80 12.31 4.90
C ARG A 130 25.05 12.75 4.13
N ALA A 131 25.20 12.30 2.88
CA ALA A 131 26.31 12.69 2.02
C ALA A 131 26.33 14.20 1.73
N MET A 132 25.16 14.80 1.48
CA MET A 132 25.05 16.25 1.28
C MET A 132 25.37 17.05 2.55
N ARG A 133 24.94 16.58 3.73
CA ARG A 133 25.30 17.21 5.00
C ARG A 133 26.81 17.21 5.22
N MET A 134 27.47 16.07 5.01
CA MET A 134 28.93 15.98 5.13
C MET A 134 29.68 16.91 4.17
N ARG A 135 29.16 17.14 2.96
CA ARG A 135 29.73 18.11 2.01
C ARG A 135 29.52 19.57 2.42
N ARG A 136 28.46 19.89 3.17
CA ARG A 136 28.20 21.24 3.69
C ARG A 136 28.92 21.55 4.99
N THR A 137 29.33 20.52 5.74
CA THR A 137 30.04 20.64 7.03
C THR A 137 31.48 20.12 6.98
N GLY A 138 32.01 19.85 5.78
CA GLY A 138 33.42 19.54 5.56
C GLY A 138 34.24 20.84 5.36
N PRO A 139 35.53 20.81 5.71
CA PRO A 139 36.37 21.95 6.13
C PRO A 139 36.47 23.12 5.14
#